data_AF-A0A840QK02-F1
#
_entry.id   AF-A0A840QK02-F1
#
_cell.length_a   1.000
_cell.length_b   1.000
_cell.length_c   1.000
_cell.angle_alpha   90.00
_cell.angle_beta   90.00
_cell.angle_gamma   90.00
#
_symmetry.space_group_name_H-M   'P 1'
#
loop_
_entity.id
_entity.type
_entity.pdbx_description
1 polymer ?
#
loop_
_entity_poly.entity_id
_entity_poly.type
_entity_poly.pdbx_seq_one_letter_code
_entity_poly.pdbx_strand_id
1 'polypeptide(L)'
;MLPPISDVLDVGRYLAGTGELPRHLVISLRRIAIGFGVGATAGLVLGFAVGMSRLADGLFDRSLQMVRTIPHLALVPLMIAWFGIGELPKVLLVALGTLFPVYLNTVNGIRGVEPKLIELGRSYGLGGFGVIRRVVVPGALPSILTGIRYALGVAWLTLVVAETIASRDGIGFLAQNARELLRTDQIVLAVLLYAIAGFLADAVIRGIERLTLPWHPHFRRGA
;
A
#
# COMPACT_ATOMS: atom_id res chain seq x y z
N MET A 1 11.59 29.94 8.79
CA MET A 1 12.15 29.74 10.14
C MET A 1 11.47 28.51 10.73
N LEU A 2 12.20 27.54 11.26
CA LEU A 2 11.59 26.35 11.86
C LEU A 2 10.94 26.76 13.20
N PRO A 3 9.67 26.38 13.45
CA PRO A 3 9.00 26.68 14.70
C PRO A 3 9.66 25.91 15.86
N PRO A 4 9.67 26.47 17.07
CA PRO A 4 10.02 25.73 18.28
C PRO A 4 9.18 24.45 18.42
N ILE A 5 9.81 23.38 18.90
CA ILE A 5 9.11 22.08 19.12
C ILE A 5 7.96 22.23 20.13
N SER A 6 8.09 23.15 21.09
CA SER A 6 7.01 23.50 22.04
C SER A 6 5.72 23.90 21.32
N ASP A 7 5.84 24.76 20.32
CA ASP A 7 4.69 25.36 19.63
C ASP A 7 3.97 24.30 18.80
N VAL A 8 4.73 23.40 18.18
CA VAL A 8 4.20 22.24 17.45
C VAL A 8 3.43 21.31 18.39
N LEU A 9 3.94 21.07 19.60
CA LEU A 9 3.29 20.23 20.61
C LEU A 9 2.01 20.88 21.15
N ASP A 10 2.04 22.20 21.41
CA ASP A 10 0.88 22.92 21.93
C ASP A 10 -0.25 22.99 20.90
N VAL A 11 0.09 23.21 19.63
CA VAL A 11 -0.86 23.13 18.51
C VAL A 11 -1.41 21.71 18.37
N GLY A 12 -0.56 20.69 18.51
CA GLY A 12 -0.99 19.29 18.51
C GLY A 12 -1.98 18.98 19.63
N ARG A 13 -1.71 19.44 20.85
CA ARG A 13 -2.62 19.29 22.01
C ARG A 13 -3.93 20.05 21.81
N TYR A 14 -3.86 21.26 21.27
CA TYR A 14 -5.03 22.06 20.96
C TYR A 14 -5.94 21.35 19.95
N LEU A 15 -5.39 20.92 18.81
CA LEU A 15 -6.15 20.21 17.77
C LEU A 15 -6.65 18.83 18.24
N ALA A 16 -5.93 18.19 19.15
CA ALA A 16 -6.39 16.96 19.81
C ALA A 16 -7.57 17.24 20.75
N GLY A 17 -7.51 18.32 21.53
CA GLY A 17 -8.57 18.75 22.44
C GLY A 17 -9.85 19.19 21.74
N THR A 18 -9.75 19.77 20.54
CA THR A 18 -10.91 20.14 19.70
C THR A 18 -11.49 18.95 18.93
N GLY A 19 -10.81 17.81 18.89
CA GLY A 19 -11.23 16.61 18.15
C GLY A 19 -10.95 16.66 16.63
N GLU A 20 -10.35 17.74 16.12
CA GLU A 20 -10.01 17.86 14.70
C GLU A 20 -8.87 16.91 14.30
N LEU A 21 -7.84 16.80 15.14
CA LEU A 21 -6.69 15.93 14.92
C LEU A 21 -7.09 14.44 14.77
N PRO A 22 -7.80 13.82 15.74
CA PRO A 22 -8.20 12.43 15.60
C PRO A 22 -9.17 12.22 14.42
N ARG A 23 -10.03 13.18 14.11
CA ARG A 23 -10.92 13.11 12.94
C ARG A 23 -10.12 12.97 11.65
N HIS A 24 -9.15 13.86 11.42
CA HIS A 24 -8.31 13.82 10.23
C HIS A 24 -7.47 12.55 10.14
N LEU A 25 -6.90 12.10 11.26
CA LEU A 25 -6.13 10.86 11.33
C LEU A 25 -6.97 9.63 10.96
N VAL A 26 -8.16 9.49 11.55
CA VAL A 26 -9.07 8.35 11.28
C VAL A 26 -9.53 8.34 9.83
N ILE A 27 -9.84 9.52 9.27
CA ILE A 27 -10.24 9.64 7.86
C ILE A 27 -9.11 9.17 6.94
N SER A 28 -7.88 9.65 7.16
CA SER A 28 -6.72 9.25 6.36
C SER A 28 -6.44 7.74 6.48
N LEU A 29 -6.46 7.19 7.70
CA LEU A 29 -6.28 5.76 7.93
C LEU A 29 -7.34 4.91 7.24
N ARG A 30 -8.62 5.33 7.30
CA ARG A 30 -9.72 4.64 6.63
C ARG A 30 -9.53 4.63 5.12
N ARG A 31 -9.12 5.75 4.52
CA ARG A 31 -8.87 5.84 3.07
C ARG A 31 -7.76 4.90 2.63
N ILE A 32 -6.64 4.86 3.36
CA ILE A 32 -5.57 3.90 3.10
C ILE A 32 -6.09 2.48 3.25
N ALA A 33 -6.78 2.15 4.35
CA ALA A 33 -7.26 0.79 4.58
C ALA A 33 -8.18 0.29 3.45
N ILE A 34 -9.11 1.11 2.99
CA ILE A 34 -10.02 0.76 1.90
C ILE A 34 -9.26 0.68 0.58
N GLY A 35 -8.49 1.71 0.22
CA GLY A 35 -7.76 1.75 -1.05
C GLY A 35 -6.74 0.61 -1.16
N PHE A 36 -5.97 0.39 -0.09
CA PHE A 36 -5.04 -0.74 0.01
C PHE A 36 -5.77 -2.08 -0.05
N GLY A 37 -6.87 -2.25 0.69
CA GLY A 37 -7.64 -3.49 0.68
C GLY A 37 -8.14 -3.85 -0.73
N VAL A 38 -8.69 -2.86 -1.44
CA VAL A 38 -9.16 -3.05 -2.83
C VAL A 38 -8.00 -3.32 -3.78
N GLY A 39 -6.96 -2.49 -3.76
CA GLY A 39 -5.84 -2.62 -4.69
C GLY A 39 -4.99 -3.86 -4.45
N ALA A 40 -4.68 -4.19 -3.20
CA ALA A 40 -3.95 -5.41 -2.85
C ALA A 40 -4.74 -6.67 -3.20
N THR A 41 -6.05 -6.70 -2.94
CA THR A 41 -6.89 -7.85 -3.32
C THR A 41 -6.94 -8.01 -4.84
N ALA A 42 -7.15 -6.92 -5.59
CA ALA A 42 -7.12 -6.96 -7.05
C ALA A 42 -5.74 -7.41 -7.59
N GLY A 43 -4.65 -6.89 -7.02
CA GLY A 43 -3.29 -7.26 -7.38
C GLY A 43 -3.00 -8.74 -7.10
N LEU A 44 -3.44 -9.28 -5.96
CA LEU A 44 -3.33 -10.71 -5.64
C LEU A 44 -4.10 -11.55 -6.66
N VAL A 45 -5.37 -11.25 -6.91
CA VAL A 45 -6.22 -12.02 -7.84
C VAL A 45 -5.61 -12.03 -9.24
N LEU A 46 -5.22 -10.88 -9.76
CA LEU A 46 -4.56 -10.77 -11.06
C LEU A 46 -3.22 -11.48 -11.07
N GLY A 47 -2.45 -11.36 -9.99
CA GLY A 47 -1.13 -11.98 -9.88
C GLY A 47 -1.18 -13.50 -9.85
N PHE A 48 -2.17 -14.07 -9.16
CA PHE A 48 -2.44 -15.50 -9.20
C PHE A 48 -2.95 -15.95 -10.57
N ALA A 49 -3.87 -15.20 -11.19
CA ALA A 49 -4.38 -15.52 -12.52
C ALA A 49 -3.26 -15.56 -13.57
N VAL A 50 -2.40 -14.54 -13.61
CA VAL A 50 -1.27 -14.43 -14.54
C VAL A 50 -0.13 -15.38 -14.19
N GLY A 51 0.19 -15.51 -12.91
CA GLY A 51 1.27 -16.39 -12.44
C GLY A 51 1.01 -17.87 -12.75
N MET A 52 -0.27 -18.28 -12.80
CA MET A 52 -0.65 -19.67 -13.00
C MET A 52 -1.11 -20.02 -14.42
N SER A 53 -1.57 -19.04 -15.22
CA SER A 53 -2.12 -19.29 -16.56
C SER A 53 -1.30 -18.61 -17.65
N ARG A 54 -0.77 -19.42 -18.58
CA ARG A 54 -0.08 -18.92 -19.79
C ARG A 54 -0.98 -18.06 -20.68
N LEU A 55 -2.30 -18.31 -20.67
CA LEU A 55 -3.27 -17.50 -21.41
C LEU A 55 -3.45 -16.13 -20.75
N ALA A 56 -3.61 -16.10 -19.43
CA ALA A 56 -3.73 -14.85 -18.69
C ALA A 56 -2.44 -14.01 -18.79
N ASP A 57 -1.27 -14.67 -18.80
CA ASP A 57 0.01 -14.03 -19.06
C ASP A 57 0.05 -13.32 -20.43
N GLY A 58 -0.33 -14.03 -21.49
CA GLY A 58 -0.36 -13.42 -22.83
C GLY A 58 -1.35 -12.26 -22.98
N LEU A 59 -2.49 -12.31 -22.28
CA LEU A 59 -3.58 -11.33 -22.38
C LEU A 59 -3.40 -10.13 -21.45
N PHE A 60 -3.10 -10.37 -20.16
CA PHE A 60 -3.12 -9.34 -19.13
C PHE A 60 -1.74 -8.78 -18.83
N ASP A 61 -0.67 -9.58 -18.87
CA ASP A 61 0.65 -9.12 -18.39
C ASP A 61 1.16 -7.96 -19.23
N ARG A 62 1.05 -8.04 -20.57
CA ARG A 62 1.43 -6.94 -21.46
C ARG A 62 0.63 -5.66 -21.18
N SER A 63 -0.69 -5.77 -21.07
CA SER A 63 -1.55 -4.62 -20.79
C SER A 63 -1.23 -3.99 -19.43
N LEU A 64 -1.02 -4.81 -18.40
CA LEU A 64 -0.68 -4.34 -17.06
C LEU A 64 0.71 -3.70 -17.02
N GLN A 65 1.69 -4.23 -17.76
CA GLN A 65 3.01 -3.61 -17.90
C GLN A 65 2.94 -2.24 -18.59
N MET A 66 2.10 -2.11 -19.63
CA MET A 66 1.89 -0.81 -20.29
C MET A 66 1.26 0.21 -19.34
N VAL A 67 0.20 -0.17 -18.62
CA VAL A 67 -0.48 0.72 -17.67
C VAL A 67 0.45 1.11 -16.51
N ARG A 68 1.30 0.19 -16.04
CA ARG A 68 2.28 0.46 -14.97
C ARG A 68 3.25 1.59 -15.32
N THR A 69 3.60 1.74 -16.60
CA THR A 69 4.50 2.81 -17.04
C THR A 69 3.88 4.20 -16.83
N ILE A 70 2.55 4.28 -16.74
CA ILE A 70 1.85 5.52 -16.43
C ILE A 70 2.00 5.79 -14.93
N PRO A 71 2.63 6.91 -14.52
CA PRO A 71 2.70 7.27 -13.11
C PRO A 71 1.28 7.52 -12.60
N HIS A 72 0.79 6.68 -11.69
CA HIS A 72 -0.60 6.78 -11.19
C HIS A 72 -0.85 8.12 -10.49
N LEU A 73 0.19 8.75 -9.93
CA LEU A 73 0.10 10.10 -9.36
C LEU A 73 -0.22 11.17 -10.42
N ALA A 74 0.17 10.98 -11.68
CA ALA A 74 -0.21 11.90 -12.76
C ALA A 74 -1.70 11.78 -13.13
N LEU A 75 -2.40 10.74 -12.66
CA LEU A 75 -3.83 10.58 -12.86
C LEU A 75 -4.67 11.42 -11.89
N VAL A 76 -4.07 12.08 -10.90
CA VAL A 76 -4.82 12.87 -9.90
C VAL A 76 -5.79 13.87 -10.54
N PRO A 77 -5.36 14.75 -11.49
CA PRO A 77 -6.28 15.70 -12.11
C PRO A 77 -7.40 15.01 -12.90
N LEU A 78 -7.08 13.90 -13.57
CA LEU A 78 -8.04 13.12 -14.35
C LEU A 78 -9.10 12.46 -13.46
N MET A 79 -8.69 11.90 -12.32
CA MET A 79 -9.60 11.32 -11.34
C MET A 79 -10.56 12.38 -10.79
N ILE A 80 -10.07 13.59 -10.56
CA ILE A 80 -10.92 14.72 -10.13
C ILE A 80 -11.86 15.15 -11.25
N ALA A 81 -11.40 15.21 -12.50
CA ALA A 81 -12.24 15.58 -13.63
C ALA A 81 -13.38 14.57 -13.88
N TRP A 82 -13.12 13.28 -13.70
CA TRP A 82 -14.13 12.23 -13.91
C TRP A 82 -15.07 12.02 -12.74
N PHE A 83 -14.53 11.98 -11.52
CA PHE A 83 -15.29 11.59 -10.32
C PHE A 83 -15.59 12.77 -9.39
N GLY A 84 -15.13 13.97 -9.72
CA GLY A 84 -15.22 15.16 -8.88
C GLY A 84 -14.29 15.13 -7.68
N ILE A 85 -14.44 16.13 -6.81
CA ILE A 85 -13.75 16.17 -5.51
C ILE A 85 -14.56 15.32 -4.52
N GLY A 86 -13.95 14.27 -3.97
CA GLY A 86 -14.62 13.38 -3.04
C GLY A 86 -13.72 12.25 -2.53
N GLU A 87 -14.32 11.25 -1.89
CA GLU A 87 -13.59 10.10 -1.33
C GLU A 87 -13.12 9.13 -2.40
N LEU A 88 -13.94 8.93 -3.43
CA LEU A 88 -13.72 7.93 -4.47
C LEU A 88 -12.39 8.12 -5.24
N PRO A 89 -12.05 9.33 -5.77
CA PRO A 89 -10.76 9.56 -6.44
C PRO A 89 -9.55 9.13 -5.59
N LYS A 90 -9.56 9.48 -4.30
CA LYS A 90 -8.45 9.22 -3.36
C LYS A 90 -8.26 7.73 -3.15
N VAL A 91 -9.36 7.02 -2.89
CA VAL A 91 -9.37 5.57 -2.69
C VAL A 91 -8.93 4.84 -3.96
N LEU A 92 -9.39 5.27 -5.14
CA LEU A 92 -9.00 4.68 -6.42
C LEU A 92 -7.51 4.90 -6.72
N LEU A 93 -6.97 6.08 -6.44
CA LEU A 93 -5.54 6.35 -6.61
C LEU A 93 -4.69 5.45 -5.71
N VAL A 94 -5.07 5.29 -4.44
CA VAL A 94 -4.40 4.37 -3.52
C VAL A 94 -4.53 2.92 -3.99
N ALA A 95 -5.70 2.51 -4.48
CA ALA A 95 -5.92 1.18 -5.03
C ALA A 95 -5.04 0.92 -6.26
N LEU A 96 -4.93 1.87 -7.19
CA LEU A 96 -4.06 1.77 -8.35
C LEU A 96 -2.58 1.71 -7.96
N GLY A 97 -2.15 2.57 -7.03
CA GLY A 97 -0.78 2.58 -6.53
C GLY A 97 -0.36 1.29 -5.82
N THR A 98 -1.31 0.62 -5.15
CA THR A 98 -1.06 -0.62 -4.41
C THR A 98 -1.18 -1.87 -5.29
N LEU A 99 -2.01 -1.83 -6.33
CA LEU A 99 -2.26 -2.96 -7.22
C LEU A 99 -0.96 -3.49 -7.86
N PHE A 100 -0.16 -2.60 -8.47
CA PHE A 100 1.02 -3.03 -9.24
C PHE A 100 2.12 -3.69 -8.39
N PRO A 101 2.57 -3.09 -7.27
CA PRO A 101 3.44 -3.75 -6.30
C PRO A 101 3.02 -5.17 -5.93
N VAL A 102 1.74 -5.36 -5.58
CA VAL A 102 1.21 -6.66 -5.12
C VAL A 102 1.13 -7.63 -6.29
N TYR A 103 0.60 -7.19 -7.43
CA TYR A 103 0.53 -7.97 -8.67
C TYR A 103 1.90 -8.54 -9.06
N LEU A 104 2.90 -7.67 -9.22
CA LEU A 104 4.22 -8.06 -9.72
C LEU A 104 4.93 -9.03 -8.79
N ASN A 105 4.89 -8.75 -7.48
CA ASN A 105 5.50 -9.62 -6.50
C ASN A 105 4.77 -10.97 -6.38
N THR A 106 3.45 -10.98 -6.59
CA THR A 106 2.70 -12.24 -6.64
C THR A 106 3.10 -13.08 -7.86
N VAL A 107 3.16 -12.48 -9.05
CA VAL A 107 3.60 -13.17 -10.27
C VAL A 107 5.04 -13.69 -10.12
N ASN A 108 5.95 -12.83 -9.66
CA ASN A 108 7.35 -13.20 -9.45
C ASN A 108 7.51 -14.28 -8.39
N GLY A 109 6.75 -14.21 -7.29
CA GLY A 109 6.71 -15.23 -6.25
C GLY A 109 6.27 -16.59 -6.79
N ILE A 110 5.21 -16.62 -7.60
CA ILE A 110 4.70 -17.85 -8.21
C ILE A 110 5.71 -18.43 -9.20
N ARG A 111 6.28 -17.59 -10.07
CA ARG A 111 7.27 -18.01 -11.08
C ARG A 111 8.62 -18.39 -10.50
N GLY A 112 8.95 -17.86 -9.32
CA GLY A 112 10.17 -18.16 -8.58
C GLY A 112 10.14 -19.50 -7.84
N VAL A 113 8.99 -20.18 -7.76
CA VAL A 113 8.90 -21.50 -7.15
C VAL A 113 9.66 -22.52 -8.00
N GLU A 114 10.60 -23.24 -7.39
CA GLU A 114 11.42 -24.23 -8.10
C GLU A 114 10.54 -25.30 -8.78
N PRO A 115 10.72 -25.54 -10.10
CA PRO A 115 9.96 -26.56 -10.82
C PRO A 115 10.04 -27.96 -10.18
N LYS A 116 11.18 -28.28 -9.57
CA LYS A 116 11.40 -29.56 -8.87
C LYS A 116 10.44 -29.75 -7.69
N LEU A 117 10.09 -28.69 -6.94
CA LEU A 117 9.13 -28.79 -5.85
C LEU A 117 7.71 -29.09 -6.38
N ILE A 118 7.37 -28.54 -7.55
CA ILE A 118 6.10 -28.78 -8.24
C ILE A 118 6.03 -30.23 -8.74
N GLU A 119 7.12 -30.73 -9.35
CA GLU A 119 7.24 -32.12 -9.82
C GLU A 119 7.17 -33.11 -8.66
N LEU A 120 7.89 -32.86 -7.56
CA LEU A 120 7.81 -33.65 -6.34
C LEU A 120 6.37 -33.72 -5.84
N GLY A 121 5.68 -32.59 -5.72
CA GLY A 121 4.28 -32.56 -5.32
C GLY A 121 3.38 -33.44 -6.19
N ARG A 122 3.57 -33.41 -7.51
CA ARG A 122 2.83 -34.27 -8.45
C ARG A 122 3.17 -35.76 -8.28
N SER A 123 4.44 -36.10 -8.07
CA SER A 123 4.89 -37.47 -7.82
C SER A 123 4.33 -38.04 -6.51
N TYR A 124 4.07 -37.19 -5.51
CA TYR A 124 3.36 -37.55 -4.26
C TYR A 124 1.82 -37.61 -4.42
N GLY A 125 1.30 -37.53 -5.65
CA GLY A 125 -0.14 -37.66 -5.93
C GLY A 125 -0.95 -36.37 -5.70
N LEU A 126 -0.31 -35.21 -5.53
CA LEU A 126 -1.05 -33.95 -5.45
C LEU A 126 -1.64 -33.59 -6.82
N GLY A 127 -2.97 -33.44 -6.88
CA GLY A 127 -3.64 -32.82 -8.03
C GLY A 127 -3.30 -31.34 -8.19
N GLY A 128 -3.75 -30.71 -9.28
CA GLY A 128 -3.42 -29.31 -9.61
C GLY A 128 -3.68 -28.34 -8.45
N PHE A 129 -4.87 -28.41 -7.82
CA PHE A 129 -5.20 -27.60 -6.65
C PHE A 129 -4.34 -27.93 -5.41
N GLY A 130 -3.98 -29.20 -5.23
CA GLY A 130 -3.10 -29.64 -4.14
C GLY A 130 -1.70 -29.06 -4.26
N VAL A 131 -1.15 -29.04 -5.48
CA VAL A 131 0.13 -28.40 -5.79
C VAL A 131 0.08 -26.90 -5.55
N ILE A 132 -0.99 -26.22 -5.99
CA ILE A 132 -1.14 -24.77 -5.77
C ILE A 132 -1.13 -24.45 -4.28
N ARG A 133 -1.99 -25.12 -3.50
CA ARG A 133 -2.15 -24.80 -2.07
C ARG A 133 -0.95 -25.20 -1.20
N ARG A 134 -0.27 -26.30 -1.53
CA ARG A 134 0.81 -26.87 -0.68
C ARG A 134 2.22 -26.54 -1.15
N VAL A 135 2.40 -26.14 -2.40
CA VAL A 135 3.72 -25.85 -2.98
C VAL A 135 3.81 -24.41 -3.44
N VAL A 136 2.88 -23.98 -4.31
CA VAL A 136 2.97 -22.66 -4.96
C VAL A 136 2.68 -21.53 -3.98
N VAL A 137 1.56 -21.60 -3.23
CA VAL A 137 1.18 -20.55 -2.28
C VAL A 137 2.23 -20.37 -1.17
N PRO A 138 2.73 -21.43 -0.50
CA PRO A 138 3.79 -21.28 0.49
C PRO A 138 5.12 -20.77 -0.10
N GLY A 139 5.47 -21.21 -1.31
CA GLY A 139 6.69 -20.78 -2.00
C GLY A 139 6.65 -19.32 -2.45
N ALA A 140 5.48 -18.83 -2.87
CA ALA A 140 5.28 -17.45 -3.31
C ALA A 140 5.08 -16.46 -2.15
N LEU A 141 4.68 -16.96 -0.97
CA LEU A 141 4.33 -16.14 0.20
C LEU A 141 5.39 -15.10 0.59
N PRO A 142 6.71 -15.40 0.61
CA PRO A 142 7.73 -14.39 0.94
C PRO A 142 7.75 -13.22 -0.04
N SER A 143 7.57 -13.49 -1.32
CA SER A 143 7.53 -12.45 -2.35
C SER A 143 6.23 -11.65 -2.25
N ILE A 144 5.08 -12.32 -2.09
CA ILE A 144 3.78 -11.67 -1.88
C ILE A 144 3.83 -10.68 -0.71
N LEU A 145 4.39 -11.10 0.43
CA LEU A 145 4.54 -10.25 1.61
C LEU A 145 5.46 -9.05 1.35
N THR A 146 6.55 -9.25 0.62
CA THR A 146 7.42 -8.16 0.16
C THR A 146 6.65 -7.16 -0.72
N GLY A 147 5.78 -7.66 -1.61
CA GLY A 147 4.89 -6.84 -2.43
C GLY A 147 3.88 -6.04 -1.61
N ILE A 148 3.27 -6.67 -0.61
CA ILE A 148 2.34 -6.02 0.33
C ILE A 148 3.05 -4.90 1.12
N ARG A 149 4.26 -5.16 1.63
CA ARG A 149 5.05 -4.15 2.35
C ARG A 149 5.37 -2.96 1.45
N TYR A 150 5.82 -3.22 0.22
CA TYR A 150 6.09 -2.17 -0.75
C TYR A 150 4.82 -1.38 -1.11
N ALA A 151 3.71 -2.08 -1.32
CA ALA A 151 2.42 -1.48 -1.62
C ALA A 151 1.94 -0.53 -0.52
N LEU A 152 2.18 -0.82 0.75
CA LEU A 152 1.79 0.08 1.85
C LEU A 152 2.59 1.37 1.87
N GLY A 153 3.89 1.31 1.57
CA GLY A 153 4.69 2.52 1.36
C GLY A 153 4.12 3.37 0.21
N VAL A 154 3.75 2.73 -0.90
CA VAL A 154 3.12 3.42 -2.04
C VAL A 154 1.73 3.97 -1.68
N ALA A 155 0.91 3.22 -0.93
CA ALA A 155 -0.41 3.67 -0.46
C ALA A 155 -0.30 4.97 0.34
N TRP A 156 0.68 5.01 1.25
CA TRP A 156 0.96 6.16 2.09
C TRP A 156 1.32 7.40 1.27
N LEU A 157 2.34 7.28 0.41
CA LEU A 157 2.79 8.38 -0.45
C LEU A 157 1.67 8.86 -1.38
N THR A 158 0.89 7.93 -1.91
CA THR A 158 -0.24 8.24 -2.80
C THR A 158 -1.34 8.98 -2.07
N LEU A 159 -1.70 8.55 -0.85
CA LEU A 159 -2.71 9.25 -0.06
C LEU A 159 -2.26 10.67 0.26
N VAL A 160 -1.00 10.86 0.67
CA VAL A 160 -0.46 12.20 0.98
C VAL A 160 -0.70 13.15 -0.18
N VAL A 161 -0.33 12.74 -1.40
CA VAL A 161 -0.51 13.55 -2.61
C VAL A 161 -1.98 13.74 -2.96
N ALA A 162 -2.81 12.70 -2.81
CA ALA A 162 -4.24 12.80 -3.11
C ALA A 162 -4.97 13.74 -2.14
N GLU A 163 -4.57 13.76 -0.86
CA GLU A 163 -5.19 14.59 0.16
C GLU A 163 -4.78 16.07 0.06
N THR A 164 -3.57 16.38 -0.41
CA THR A 164 -3.10 17.76 -0.56
C THR A 164 -3.74 18.48 -1.75
N ILE A 165 -4.19 17.73 -2.76
CA ILE A 165 -4.75 18.31 -3.99
C ILE A 165 -6.28 18.40 -3.94
N ALA A 166 -6.96 17.38 -3.41
CA ALA A 166 -8.41 17.24 -3.61
C ALA A 166 -9.15 16.76 -2.35
N SER A 167 -8.83 17.31 -1.18
CA SER A 167 -9.52 16.95 0.05
C SER A 167 -9.96 18.14 0.88
N ARG A 168 -11.04 17.95 1.63
CA ARG A 168 -11.56 18.88 2.65
C ARG A 168 -11.26 18.39 4.08
N ASP A 169 -10.68 17.21 4.19
CA ASP A 169 -10.38 16.52 5.44
C ASP A 169 -9.18 15.59 5.26
N GLY A 170 -8.47 15.30 6.35
CA GLY A 170 -7.33 14.38 6.37
C GLY A 170 -6.04 15.12 6.72
N ILE A 171 -4.98 14.37 6.95
CA ILE A 171 -3.69 14.95 7.33
C ILE A 171 -3.14 15.81 6.18
N GLY A 172 -3.39 15.43 4.92
CA GLY A 172 -2.91 16.19 3.76
C GLY A 172 -3.66 17.49 3.57
N PHE A 173 -4.94 17.53 3.93
CA PHE A 173 -5.71 18.76 4.00
C PHE A 173 -5.18 19.68 5.10
N LEU A 174 -4.90 19.14 6.30
CA LEU A 174 -4.32 19.92 7.40
C LEU A 174 -2.98 20.56 7.01
N ALA A 175 -2.09 19.78 6.37
CA ALA A 175 -0.82 20.28 5.85
C ALA A 175 -1.01 21.38 4.80
N GLN A 176 -1.95 21.19 3.87
CA GLN A 176 -2.23 22.14 2.80
C GLN A 176 -2.83 23.44 3.31
N ASN A 177 -3.82 23.37 4.21
CA ASN A 177 -4.44 24.53 4.82
C ASN A 177 -3.43 25.33 5.67
N ALA A 178 -2.58 24.63 6.44
CA ALA A 178 -1.50 25.25 7.18
C ALA A 178 -0.51 25.98 6.26
N ARG A 179 -0.19 25.38 5.10
CA ARG A 179 0.67 25.98 4.07
C ARG A 179 0.05 27.24 3.47
N GLU A 180 -1.24 27.23 3.16
CA GLU A 180 -1.96 28.40 2.63
C GLU A 180 -2.02 29.54 3.65
N LEU A 181 -2.14 29.22 4.94
CA LEU A 181 -2.12 30.19 6.04
C LEU A 181 -0.70 30.53 6.55
N LEU A 182 0.36 30.01 5.92
CA LEU A 182 1.77 30.17 6.31
C LEU A 182 2.06 29.78 7.78
N ARG A 183 1.23 28.90 8.36
CA ARG A 183 1.37 28.36 9.72
C ARG A 183 2.38 27.23 9.76
N THR A 184 3.65 27.59 9.90
CA THR A 184 4.77 26.65 9.79
C THR A 184 4.76 25.59 10.90
N ASP A 185 4.27 25.95 12.09
CA ASP A 185 3.95 25.07 13.22
C ASP A 185 3.02 23.91 12.82
N GLN A 186 1.92 24.22 12.15
CA GLN A 186 0.95 23.22 11.70
C GLN A 186 1.47 22.36 10.54
N ILE A 187 2.28 22.94 9.64
CA ILE A 187 2.94 22.18 8.57
C ILE A 187 3.87 21.12 9.17
N VAL A 188 4.72 21.52 10.13
CA VAL A 188 5.64 20.59 10.81
C VAL A 188 4.87 19.52 11.59
N LEU A 189 3.78 19.89 12.26
CA LEU A 189 2.90 18.92 12.92
C LEU A 189 2.36 17.89 11.92
N ALA A 190 1.84 18.33 10.76
CA ALA A 190 1.30 17.41 9.76
C ALA A 190 2.36 16.45 9.20
N VAL A 191 3.60 16.92 9.00
CA VAL A 191 4.74 16.07 8.61
C VAL A 191 5.06 15.04 9.70
N LEU A 192 5.06 15.43 10.98
CA LEU A 192 5.28 14.52 12.11
C LEU A 192 4.17 13.45 12.19
N LEU A 193 2.91 13.85 12.04
CA LEU A 193 1.78 12.91 11.97
C LEU A 193 1.97 11.92 10.83
N TYR A 194 2.43 12.39 9.67
CA TYR A 194 2.71 11.53 8.54
C TYR A 194 3.84 10.53 8.82
N ALA A 195 4.91 10.98 9.45
CA ALA A 195 6.04 10.13 9.82
C ALA A 195 5.62 9.05 10.84
N ILE A 196 4.88 9.43 11.87
CA ILE A 196 4.40 8.52 12.91
C ILE A 196 3.44 7.48 12.32
N ALA A 197 2.45 7.91 11.57
CA ALA A 197 1.44 6.99 11.05
C ALA A 197 2.01 6.06 9.96
N GLY A 198 2.95 6.53 9.14
CA GLY A 198 3.72 5.68 8.22
C GLY A 198 4.57 4.66 8.98
N PHE A 199 5.28 5.07 10.03
CA PHE A 199 6.06 4.18 10.89
C PHE A 199 5.21 3.11 11.58
N LEU A 200 4.04 3.49 12.09
CA LEU A 200 3.10 2.55 12.73
C LEU A 200 2.56 1.54 11.72
N ALA A 201 2.15 1.99 10.53
CA ALA A 201 1.68 1.09 9.48
C ALA A 201 2.76 0.07 9.08
N ASP A 202 4.00 0.53 8.92
CA ASP A 202 5.15 -0.32 8.61
C ASP A 202 5.50 -1.28 9.77
N ALA A 203 5.37 -0.84 11.03
CA ALA A 203 5.55 -1.69 12.20
C ALA A 203 4.52 -2.83 12.28
N VAL A 204 3.25 -2.54 11.99
CA VAL A 204 2.18 -3.56 11.95
C VAL A 204 2.50 -4.64 10.92
N ILE A 205 2.97 -4.25 9.73
CA ILE A 205 3.31 -5.20 8.66
C ILE A 205 4.52 -6.04 9.01
N ARG A 206 5.58 -5.44 9.54
CA ARG A 206 6.72 -6.20 10.05
C ARG A 206 6.30 -7.21 11.12
N GLY A 207 5.32 -6.87 11.96
CA GLY A 207 4.71 -7.80 12.90
C GLY A 207 4.05 -8.99 12.22
N ILE A 208 3.19 -8.74 11.21
CA ILE A 208 2.51 -9.77 10.42
C ILE A 208 3.52 -10.67 9.70
N GLU A 209 4.57 -10.09 9.13
CA GLU A 209 5.61 -10.83 8.40
C GLU A 209 6.42 -11.75 9.32
N ARG A 210 6.75 -11.30 10.53
CA ARG A 210 7.43 -12.14 11.54
C ARG A 210 6.59 -13.35 11.95
N LEU A 211 5.27 -13.18 12.06
CA LEU A 211 4.35 -14.27 12.42
C LEU A 211 4.14 -15.26 11.27
N THR A 212 4.14 -14.78 10.04
CA THR A 212 3.86 -15.60 8.84
C THR A 212 5.08 -16.27 8.22
N LEU A 213 6.30 -15.79 8.50
CA LEU A 213 7.55 -16.34 7.94
C LEU A 213 8.62 -16.70 9.00
N PRO A 214 8.31 -17.49 10.04
CA PRO A 214 9.33 -17.88 11.03
C PRO A 214 10.46 -18.76 10.46
N TRP A 215 10.28 -19.36 9.27
CA TRP A 215 11.22 -20.32 8.67
C TRP A 215 12.20 -19.74 7.64
N HIS A 216 12.08 -18.48 7.21
CA HIS A 216 12.92 -17.94 6.12
C HIS A 216 14.28 -17.40 6.65
N PRO A 217 15.43 -17.95 6.22
CA PRO A 217 16.76 -17.67 6.82
C PRO A 217 17.21 -16.20 6.79
N HIS A 218 16.71 -15.40 5.84
CA HIS A 218 17.07 -13.98 5.71
C HIS A 218 16.55 -13.07 6.84
N PHE A 219 15.58 -13.51 7.65
CA PHE A 219 15.00 -12.70 8.73
C PHE A 219 15.53 -13.03 10.13
N ARG A 220 16.44 -14.02 10.25
CA ARG A 220 17.06 -14.41 11.52
C ARG A 220 18.27 -13.57 11.92
N ARG A 221 18.74 -12.65 11.07
CA ARG A 221 19.89 -11.76 11.32
C ARG A 221 19.45 -10.30 11.26
N GLY A 222 18.86 -9.82 12.34
CA GLY A 222 18.45 -8.42 12.48
C GLY A 222 17.77 -8.13 13.81
N ALA A 223 18.18 -8.86 14.86
CA ALA A 223 17.91 -8.54 16.25
C ALA A 223 19.21 -8.04 16.86
#